data_AF-A0A930B2P4-F1
#
_entry.id   AF-A0A930B2P4-F1
#
_cell.length_a   1.000
_cell.length_b   1.000
_cell.length_c   1.000
_cell.angle_alpha   90.00
_cell.angle_beta   90.00
_cell.angle_gamma   90.00
#
_symmetry.space_group_name_H-M   'P 1'
#
loop_
_entity.id
_entity.type
_entity.pdbx_description
1 polymer ?
#
loop_
_entity_poly.entity_id
_entity_poly.type
_entity_poly.pdbx_seq_one_letter_code
_entity_poly.pdbx_strand_id
1 'polypeptide(L)'
;MYRICILSLLLFACKGNNTPENTPTEEPITEQREQTTQAPKVQDSRQGILYNGILPTSDGKNVDTTVILGENNTYTKTERYIEDGHSQSEKGRFQWNGEDKTIVLIGENGSKATYKVDAQVLILLPDPNKKMTPAEEERYTLHQK
;
A
#
# COMPACT_ATOMS: atom_id res chain seq x y z
N MET A 1 -57.18 27.00 17.28
CA MET A 1 -58.03 28.05 16.65
C MET A 1 -57.10 28.98 15.86
N TYR A 2 -57.43 29.22 14.58
CA TYR A 2 -56.80 30.15 13.61
C TYR A 2 -55.34 29.92 13.21
N ARG A 3 -54.87 30.16 11.98
CA ARG A 3 -55.36 30.05 10.59
C ARG A 3 -54.11 30.33 9.72
N ILE A 4 -53.89 29.48 8.73
CA ILE A 4 -53.13 29.62 7.48
C ILE A 4 -52.75 31.05 7.02
N CYS A 5 -51.52 31.19 6.49
CA CYS A 5 -51.14 31.87 5.21
C CYS A 5 -49.66 31.51 4.90
N ILE A 6 -49.32 30.60 3.97
CA ILE A 6 -49.31 30.65 2.48
C ILE A 6 -48.13 31.44 1.87
N LEU A 7 -47.33 30.70 1.09
CA LEU A 7 -46.49 31.03 -0.09
C LEU A 7 -45.42 32.12 0.05
N SER A 8 -44.18 31.87 -0.39
CA SER A 8 -43.93 31.71 -1.83
C SER A 8 -42.57 31.06 -2.14
N LEU A 9 -42.60 30.19 -3.16
CA LEU A 9 -41.47 29.71 -3.97
C LEU A 9 -40.67 30.88 -4.55
N LEU A 10 -39.38 30.67 -4.78
CA LEU A 10 -38.71 31.04 -6.05
C LEU A 10 -37.59 30.03 -6.34
N LEU A 11 -37.80 29.25 -7.40
CA LEU A 11 -36.77 28.49 -8.13
C LEU A 11 -36.04 29.48 -9.05
N PHE A 12 -34.71 29.43 -9.10
CA PHE A 12 -33.98 29.86 -10.28
C PHE A 12 -32.84 28.88 -10.58
N ALA A 13 -33.07 28.07 -11.61
CA ALA A 13 -32.06 27.25 -12.26
C ALA A 13 -31.37 28.11 -13.33
N CYS A 14 -30.04 28.16 -13.31
CA CYS A 14 -29.24 28.59 -14.45
C CYS A 14 -28.45 27.39 -14.97
N LYS A 15 -28.84 26.92 -16.15
CA LYS A 15 -28.08 26.01 -17.02
C LYS A 15 -27.92 26.70 -18.37
N GLY A 16 -26.70 26.71 -18.90
CA GLY A 16 -26.35 27.12 -20.25
C GLY A 16 -24.97 27.80 -20.27
N ASN A 17 -24.08 27.57 -21.24
CA ASN A 17 -24.01 26.65 -22.37
C ASN A 17 -22.56 26.64 -22.88
N ASN A 18 -22.17 25.61 -23.64
CA ASN A 18 -20.83 25.38 -24.18
C ASN A 18 -20.53 26.18 -25.49
N THR A 19 -19.24 26.13 -25.88
CA THR A 19 -18.67 26.11 -27.26
C THR A 19 -18.27 27.47 -27.87
N PRO A 20 -17.37 27.53 -28.88
CA PRO A 20 -15.94 27.16 -28.96
C PRO A 20 -15.06 28.33 -29.47
N GLU A 21 -13.74 28.27 -29.37
CA GLU A 21 -12.88 28.77 -30.47
C GLU A 21 -11.50 28.11 -30.44
N ASN A 22 -11.03 27.77 -31.64
CA ASN A 22 -9.92 26.91 -32.03
C ASN A 22 -9.06 27.81 -32.94
N THR A 23 -7.75 27.94 -32.79
CA THR A 23 -6.67 27.21 -33.51
C THR A 23 -5.58 28.27 -33.91
N PRO A 24 -4.49 27.96 -34.63
CA PRO A 24 -3.22 27.27 -34.31
C PRO A 24 -1.98 28.20 -34.39
N THR A 25 -0.80 27.72 -33.96
CA THR A 25 0.49 27.91 -34.68
C THR A 25 1.47 26.79 -34.28
N GLU A 26 1.61 25.78 -35.16
CA GLU A 26 2.78 24.91 -35.40
C GLU A 26 3.96 25.76 -35.91
N GLU A 27 5.27 25.48 -35.84
CA GLU A 27 6.19 24.33 -35.62
C GLU A 27 7.66 24.91 -35.71
N PRO A 28 8.82 24.18 -35.70
CA PRO A 28 9.09 22.72 -35.72
C PRO A 28 10.19 22.16 -34.76
N ILE A 29 10.03 20.88 -34.38
CA ILE A 29 10.92 19.67 -34.39
C ILE A 29 12.44 19.86 -34.09
N THR A 30 13.08 19.11 -33.15
CA THR A 30 13.79 17.84 -33.44
C THR A 30 14.20 17.04 -32.19
N GLU A 31 13.86 15.74 -32.24
CA GLU A 31 14.40 14.52 -31.64
C GLU A 31 15.68 14.58 -30.78
N GLN A 32 15.68 13.94 -29.59
CA GLN A 32 16.39 12.67 -29.40
C GLN A 32 15.94 11.92 -28.13
N ARG A 33 15.67 10.64 -28.37
CA ARG A 33 15.47 9.48 -27.50
C ARG A 33 16.44 9.37 -26.31
N GLU A 34 15.89 9.07 -25.14
CA GLU A 34 16.55 8.17 -24.18
C GLU A 34 15.49 7.31 -23.46
N GLN A 35 15.40 6.06 -23.91
CA GLN A 35 14.78 4.97 -23.18
C GLN A 35 15.77 4.53 -22.11
N THR A 36 15.43 4.64 -20.83
CA THR A 36 15.97 3.72 -19.82
C THR A 36 14.94 3.49 -18.73
N THR A 37 14.43 2.26 -18.72
CA THR A 37 13.77 1.55 -17.61
C THR A 37 12.60 2.28 -16.95
N GLN A 38 11.41 2.16 -17.55
CA GLN A 38 10.17 2.19 -16.78
C GLN A 38 10.24 1.05 -15.77
N ALA A 39 10.44 1.37 -14.49
CA ALA A 39 10.04 0.50 -13.39
C ALA A 39 8.62 -0.01 -13.69
N PRO A 40 8.30 -1.29 -13.46
CA PRO A 40 6.96 -1.78 -13.69
C PRO A 40 6.00 -0.89 -12.91
N LYS A 41 5.18 -0.11 -13.63
CA LYS A 41 4.02 0.56 -13.05
C LYS A 41 3.07 -0.56 -12.65
N VAL A 42 3.24 -1.07 -11.43
CA VAL A 42 2.24 -1.88 -10.76
C VAL A 42 1.03 -0.97 -10.65
N GLN A 43 0.04 -1.21 -11.51
CA GLN A 43 -1.22 -0.49 -11.48
C GLN A 43 -1.90 -0.84 -10.17
N ASP A 44 -1.76 0.10 -9.24
CA ASP A 44 -2.05 -0.09 -7.84
C ASP A 44 -3.56 0.06 -7.58
N SER A 45 -4.29 -1.05 -7.64
CA SER A 45 -5.62 -1.16 -7.05
C SER A 45 -5.51 -1.73 -5.63
N ARG A 46 -4.54 -1.28 -4.82
CA ARG A 46 -4.36 -1.74 -3.42
C ARG A 46 -5.61 -1.45 -2.62
N GLN A 47 -6.24 -2.52 -2.16
CA GLN A 47 -7.21 -2.51 -1.08
C GLN A 47 -6.52 -3.08 0.14
N GLY A 48 -6.46 -2.32 1.24
CA GLY A 48 -5.84 -2.75 2.50
C GLY A 48 -4.85 -1.75 3.09
N ILE A 49 -4.25 -2.14 4.21
CA ILE A 49 -3.24 -1.34 4.92
C ILE A 49 -1.86 -1.75 4.40
N LEU A 50 -1.11 -0.78 3.87
CA LEU A 50 0.22 -0.98 3.31
C LEU A 50 1.28 -0.72 4.37
N TYR A 51 2.18 -1.69 4.55
CA TYR A 51 3.40 -1.57 5.34
C TYR A 51 4.62 -1.79 4.43
N ASN A 52 5.67 -0.99 4.61
CA ASN A 52 6.90 -1.12 3.83
C ASN A 52 8.14 -0.81 4.69
N GLY A 53 9.25 -1.48 4.38
CA GLY A 53 10.54 -1.31 5.04
C GLY A 53 11.59 -2.23 4.45
N ILE A 54 12.84 -2.03 4.86
CA ILE A 54 13.96 -2.89 4.47
C ILE A 54 14.23 -3.86 5.62
N LEU A 55 14.09 -5.15 5.36
CA LEU A 55 14.32 -6.20 6.34
C LEU A 55 15.64 -6.92 6.07
N PRO A 56 16.39 -7.30 7.11
CA PRO A 56 17.55 -8.15 6.94
C PRO A 56 17.11 -9.60 6.70
N THR A 57 17.82 -10.29 5.82
CA THR A 57 17.69 -11.72 5.59
C THR A 57 18.59 -12.53 6.54
N SER A 58 18.38 -13.84 6.62
CA SER A 58 19.20 -14.73 7.47
C SER A 58 20.66 -14.81 7.02
N ASP A 59 20.97 -14.53 5.75
CA ASP A 59 22.32 -14.47 5.19
C ASP A 59 22.95 -13.06 5.28
N GLY A 60 22.32 -12.12 5.99
CA GLY A 60 22.87 -10.78 6.28
C GLY A 60 22.69 -9.75 5.17
N LYS A 61 21.95 -10.08 4.10
CA LYS A 61 21.54 -9.13 3.05
C LYS A 61 20.30 -8.36 3.47
N ASN A 62 19.82 -7.50 2.57
CA ASN A 62 18.64 -6.68 2.76
C ASN A 62 17.62 -6.91 1.64
N VAL A 63 16.35 -6.95 2.03
CA VAL A 63 15.20 -7.07 1.13
C VAL A 63 14.24 -5.92 1.38
N ASP A 64 13.81 -5.26 0.30
CA ASP A 64 12.74 -4.26 0.35
C ASP A 64 11.41 -5.01 0.37
N THR A 65 10.74 -4.97 1.52
CA THR A 65 9.53 -5.74 1.81
C THR A 65 8.33 -4.82 1.85
N THR A 66 7.28 -5.19 1.12
CA THR A 66 5.96 -4.58 1.19
C THR A 66 4.95 -5.62 1.62
N VAL A 67 4.16 -5.33 2.66
CA VAL A 67 3.03 -6.16 3.12
C VAL A 67 1.76 -5.33 2.99
N ILE A 68 0.75 -5.87 2.32
CA ILE A 68 -0.59 -5.29 2.28
C ILE A 68 -1.51 -6.24 3.03
N LEU A 69 -2.09 -5.77 4.14
CA LEU A 69 -3.13 -6.48 4.88
C LEU A 69 -4.49 -6.06 4.33
N GLY A 70 -5.14 -6.98 3.63
CA GLY A 70 -6.43 -6.76 2.97
C GLY A 70 -7.63 -7.22 3.79
N GLU A 71 -8.81 -7.04 3.22
CA GLU A 71 -10.06 -7.52 3.81
C GLU A 71 -10.11 -9.05 3.92
N ASN A 72 -11.05 -9.57 4.72
CA ASN A 72 -11.29 -11.00 4.93
C ASN A 72 -10.02 -11.77 5.35
N ASN A 73 -9.14 -11.11 6.10
CA ASN A 73 -7.85 -11.61 6.57
C ASN A 73 -6.94 -12.13 5.45
N THR A 74 -6.92 -11.45 4.31
CA THR A 74 -6.01 -11.76 3.20
C THR A 74 -4.76 -10.89 3.25
N TYR A 75 -3.65 -11.34 2.67
CA TYR A 75 -2.48 -10.49 2.50
C TYR A 75 -1.81 -10.69 1.14
N THR A 76 -1.05 -9.69 0.72
CA THR A 76 -0.02 -9.81 -0.31
C THR A 76 1.30 -9.33 0.28
N LYS A 77 2.38 -10.08 0.08
CA LYS A 77 3.75 -9.69 0.45
C LYS A 77 4.61 -9.69 -0.79
N THR A 78 5.30 -8.59 -1.05
CA THR A 78 6.28 -8.45 -2.12
C THR A 78 7.64 -8.19 -1.52
N GLU A 79 8.64 -8.90 -2.03
CA GLU A 79 10.03 -8.86 -1.57
C GLU A 79 10.92 -8.59 -2.78
N ARG A 80 11.61 -7.45 -2.77
CA ARG A 80 12.61 -7.09 -3.79
C ARG A 80 13.99 -7.16 -3.17
N TYR A 81 14.79 -8.10 -3.63
CA TYR A 81 16.17 -8.31 -3.20
C TYR A 81 17.03 -7.16 -3.73
N ILE A 82 17.74 -6.47 -2.83
CA ILE A 82 18.47 -5.24 -3.19
C ILE A 82 19.72 -5.56 -4.01
N GLU A 83 20.38 -6.69 -3.75
CA GLU A 83 21.64 -7.09 -4.38
C GLU A 83 21.50 -7.37 -5.88
N ASP A 84 20.45 -8.09 -6.29
CA ASP A 84 20.27 -8.57 -7.67
C ASP A 84 19.01 -8.00 -8.36
N GLY A 85 18.17 -7.27 -7.62
CA GLY A 85 16.93 -6.68 -8.13
C GLY A 85 15.81 -7.68 -8.37
N HIS A 86 16.02 -8.97 -8.09
CA HIS A 86 14.98 -9.99 -8.21
C HIS A 86 13.81 -9.65 -7.27
N SER A 87 12.59 -9.87 -7.73
CA SER A 87 11.38 -9.64 -6.95
C SER A 87 10.51 -10.88 -6.93
N GLN A 88 10.00 -11.21 -5.77
CA GLN A 88 8.99 -12.25 -5.58
C GLN A 88 7.78 -11.70 -4.86
N SER A 89 6.63 -12.36 -5.07
CA SER A 89 5.39 -12.00 -4.40
C SER A 89 4.69 -13.27 -3.93
N GLU A 90 4.17 -13.23 -2.71
CA GLU A 90 3.32 -14.27 -2.14
C GLU A 90 2.00 -13.68 -1.69
N LYS A 91 0.98 -14.54 -1.66
CA LYS A 91 -0.35 -14.24 -1.14
C LYS A 91 -0.74 -15.30 -0.13
N GLY A 92 -1.72 -14.96 0.69
CA GLY A 92 -2.30 -15.91 1.62
C GLY A 92 -3.28 -15.27 2.58
N ARG A 93 -3.36 -15.87 3.77
CA ARG A 93 -4.22 -15.39 4.86
C ARG A 93 -3.39 -15.00 6.06
N PHE A 94 -3.90 -14.10 6.88
CA PHE A 94 -3.30 -13.82 8.18
C PHE A 94 -4.23 -14.21 9.33
N GLN A 95 -3.65 -14.56 10.47
CA GLN A 95 -4.38 -14.80 11.71
C GLN A 95 -3.94 -13.77 12.75
N TRP A 96 -4.89 -13.13 13.41
CA TRP A 96 -4.65 -12.18 14.49
C TRP A 96 -4.73 -12.89 15.85
N ASN A 97 -3.72 -12.68 16.68
CA ASN A 97 -3.71 -13.01 18.09
C ASN A 97 -3.71 -11.71 18.90
N GLY A 98 -4.85 -11.42 19.54
CA GLY A 98 -5.03 -10.21 20.34
C GLY A 98 -4.33 -10.21 21.69
N GLU A 99 -4.01 -11.38 22.24
CA GLU A 99 -3.32 -11.51 23.53
C GLU A 99 -1.86 -11.08 23.40
N ASP A 100 -1.18 -11.60 22.37
CA ASP A 100 0.23 -11.31 22.10
C ASP A 100 0.45 -10.10 21.19
N LYS A 101 -0.64 -9.52 20.66
CA LYS A 101 -0.63 -8.48 19.63
C LYS A 101 0.19 -8.90 18.40
N THR A 102 -0.04 -10.11 17.90
CA THR A 102 0.69 -10.65 16.75
C THR A 102 -0.22 -11.02 15.60
N ILE A 103 0.28 -10.88 14.37
CA ILE A 103 -0.28 -11.54 13.20
C ILE A 103 0.65 -12.66 12.74
N VAL A 104 0.07 -13.75 12.24
CA VAL A 104 0.80 -14.79 11.50
C VAL A 104 0.33 -14.75 10.06
N LEU A 105 1.22 -14.37 9.14
CA LEU A 105 1.01 -14.51 7.70
C LEU A 105 1.21 -15.99 7.33
N ILE A 106 0.23 -16.58 6.65
CA ILE A 106 0.23 -17.98 6.21
C ILE A 106 0.11 -17.98 4.68
N GLY A 107 1.21 -18.29 4.01
CA GLY A 107 1.28 -18.35 2.56
C GLY A 107 0.58 -19.58 1.99
N GLU A 108 0.19 -19.52 0.72
CA GLU A 108 -0.43 -20.65 0.01
C GLU A 108 0.46 -21.90 -0.05
N ASN A 109 1.79 -21.73 -0.01
CA ASN A 109 2.78 -22.81 0.07
C ASN A 109 3.00 -23.35 1.49
N GLY A 110 2.25 -22.87 2.48
CA GLY A 110 2.40 -23.22 3.89
C GLY A 110 3.49 -22.46 4.65
N SER A 111 4.16 -21.48 4.01
CA SER A 111 5.10 -20.59 4.70
C SER A 111 4.40 -19.82 5.83
N LYS A 112 5.15 -19.52 6.89
CA LYS A 112 4.65 -18.73 8.02
C LYS A 112 5.62 -17.61 8.35
N ALA A 113 5.10 -16.41 8.58
CA ALA A 113 5.85 -15.28 9.10
C ALA A 113 5.05 -14.59 10.19
N THR A 114 5.66 -14.43 11.37
CA THR A 114 5.01 -13.82 12.53
C THR A 114 5.46 -12.37 12.66
N TYR A 115 4.51 -11.46 12.83
CA TYR A 115 4.77 -10.05 13.09
C TYR A 115 4.10 -9.63 14.38
N LYS A 116 4.81 -8.87 15.21
CA LYS A 116 4.20 -8.06 16.26
C LYS A 116 3.57 -6.82 15.62
N VAL A 117 2.36 -6.50 16.06
CA VAL A 117 1.64 -5.30 15.63
C VAL A 117 1.77 -4.27 16.73
N ASP A 118 2.25 -3.08 16.37
CA ASP A 118 2.29 -1.92 17.26
C ASP A 118 1.95 -0.66 16.47
N ALA A 119 1.15 0.24 17.04
CA ALA A 119 0.69 1.48 16.42
C ALA A 119 0.52 1.40 14.87
N GLN A 120 1.45 2.00 14.13
CA GLN A 120 1.48 2.07 12.65
C GLN A 120 2.64 1.23 12.07
N VAL A 121 3.03 0.16 12.74
CA VAL A 121 4.16 -0.69 12.34
C VAL A 121 3.86 -2.19 12.47
N LEU A 122 4.52 -2.96 11.62
CA LEU A 122 4.67 -4.41 11.77
C LEU A 122 6.13 -4.72 12.04
N ILE A 123 6.42 -5.46 13.11
CA ILE A 123 7.78 -5.86 13.47
C ILE A 123 7.89 -7.36 13.20
N LEU A 124 8.70 -7.76 12.22
CA LEU A 124 8.96 -9.18 11.94
C LEU A 124 9.61 -9.82 13.17
N LEU A 125 9.13 -10.99 13.57
CA LEU A 125 9.70 -11.82 14.62
C LEU A 125 10.38 -13.04 13.97
N PRO A 126 11.70 -13.00 13.70
CA PRO A 126 12.42 -14.14 13.11
C PRO A 126 12.36 -15.39 14.00
N ASP A 127 12.35 -15.17 15.32
CA ASP A 127 12.08 -16.19 16.33
C ASP A 127 11.03 -15.63 17.30
N PRO A 128 9.76 -16.07 17.21
CA PRO A 128 8.69 -15.63 18.10
C PRO A 128 8.92 -15.90 19.60
N ASN A 129 9.84 -16.81 19.95
CA ASN A 129 10.16 -17.13 21.34
C ASN A 129 11.29 -16.26 21.90
N LYS A 130 12.00 -15.52 21.05
CA LYS A 130 13.10 -14.64 21.45
C LYS A 130 12.58 -13.23 21.67
N LYS A 131 12.85 -12.68 22.85
CA LYS A 131 12.67 -11.24 23.11
C LYS A 131 13.74 -10.44 22.39
N MET A 132 13.32 -9.52 21.53
CA MET A 132 14.21 -8.61 20.80
C MET A 132 14.50 -7.35 21.62
N THR A 133 15.71 -6.81 21.46
CA THR A 133 16.07 -5.47 21.93
C THR A 133 15.42 -4.40 21.05
N PRO A 134 15.27 -3.14 21.52
CA PRO A 134 14.71 -2.07 20.69
C PRO A 134 15.47 -1.86 19.36
N ALA A 135 16.80 -1.96 19.39
CA ALA A 135 17.63 -1.84 18.18
C ALA A 135 17.44 -3.02 17.21
N GLU A 136 17.15 -4.23 17.73
CA GLU A 136 16.75 -5.33 16.87
C GLU A 136 15.35 -5.07 16.29
N GLU A 137 14.36 -4.69 17.10
CA GLU A 137 13.00 -4.41 16.62
C GLU A 137 13.00 -3.37 15.48
N GLU A 138 13.75 -2.27 15.62
CA GLU A 138 13.89 -1.23 14.60
C GLU A 138 14.36 -1.78 13.24
N ARG A 139 15.32 -2.71 13.24
CA ARG A 139 15.83 -3.35 12.01
C ARG A 139 14.82 -4.28 11.33
N TYR A 140 13.83 -4.75 12.07
CA TYR A 140 12.80 -5.67 11.57
C TYR A 140 11.43 -4.98 11.40
N THR A 141 11.42 -3.64 11.37
CA THR A 141 10.20 -2.85 11.32
C THR A 141 9.78 -2.51 9.88
N LEU A 142 8.52 -2.75 9.57
CA LEU A 142 7.80 -2.21 8.42
C LEU A 142 6.88 -1.09 8.89
N HIS A 143 6.91 0.04 8.20
CA HIS A 143 6.10 1.20 8.53
C HIS A 143 4.88 1.28 7.64
N GLN A 144 3.73 1.58 8.24
CA GLN A 144 2.52 1.89 7.50
C GLN A 144 2.74 3.11 6.58
N LYS A 145 2.17 3.09 5.38
CA LYS A 145 2.18 4.21 4.43
C LYS A 145 0.80 4.84 4.26
#